data_AF-A0A4Y4E7M6-F1
#
_entry.id   AF-A0A4Y4E7M6-F1
#
_cell.length_a   1.000
_cell.length_b   1.000
_cell.length_c   1.000
_cell.angle_alpha   90.00
_cell.angle_beta   90.00
_cell.angle_gamma   90.00
#
_symmetry.space_group_name_H-M   'P 1'
#
loop_
_entity.id
_entity.type
_entity.pdbx_description
1 polymer ?
#
loop_
_entity_poly.entity_id
_entity_poly.type
_entity_poly.pdbx_seq_one_letter_code
_entity_poly.pdbx_strand_id
1 'polypeptide(L)'
;MRLGADGVVPGLANVDAGGDGRPWDLARAGRWDDARVEQDRIAALFEIVFQAHGRSGDAAGVGAFKVAAQRQGLIDTATRAFPVAALDGDVAARVEEITRAARLLRA
;
A
#
# COMPACT_ATOMS: atom_id res chain seq x y z
N MET A 1 8.23 -11.53 14.22
CA MET A 1 9.54 -10.83 14.16
C MET A 1 10.11 -10.55 15.54
N ARG A 2 9.80 -9.43 16.21
CA ARG A 2 10.36 -9.11 17.54
C ARG A 2 9.75 -9.93 18.68
N LEU A 3 8.49 -10.34 18.50
CA LEU A 3 7.74 -11.21 19.42
C LEU A 3 7.60 -12.65 18.89
N GLY A 4 8.44 -13.06 17.93
CA GLY A 4 8.48 -14.46 17.46
C GLY A 4 7.52 -14.87 16.32
N ALA A 5 6.75 -13.95 15.73
CA ALA A 5 5.91 -14.31 14.57
C ALA A 5 6.70 -14.84 13.35
N ASP A 6 6.14 -15.81 12.63
CA ASP A 6 6.74 -16.59 11.53
C ASP A 6 6.59 -16.00 10.12
N GLY A 7 5.82 -14.93 9.96
CA GLY A 7 5.63 -14.27 8.67
C GLY A 7 4.69 -13.07 8.73
N VAL A 8 4.34 -12.57 7.55
CA VAL A 8 3.37 -11.48 7.35
C VAL A 8 2.47 -11.79 6.15
N VAL A 9 1.23 -11.31 6.19
CA VAL A 9 0.26 -11.41 5.07
C VAL A 9 -0.33 -10.03 4.78
N PRO A 10 0.46 -9.07 4.25
CA PRO A 10 0.01 -7.70 4.07
C PRO A 10 -0.75 -7.53 2.76
N GLY A 11 -1.94 -6.92 2.83
CA GLY A 11 -2.70 -6.55 1.62
C GLY A 11 -1.98 -5.51 0.75
N LEU A 12 -1.16 -4.66 1.37
CA LEU A 12 -0.39 -3.62 0.69
C LEU A 12 0.70 -4.18 -0.25
N ALA A 13 1.10 -5.44 -0.12
CA ALA A 13 2.12 -6.05 -0.97
C ALA A 13 1.66 -6.18 -2.44
N ASN A 14 0.36 -6.05 -2.71
CA ASN A 14 -0.15 -5.89 -4.07
C ASN A 14 0.29 -4.57 -4.75
N VAL A 15 0.74 -3.60 -3.95
CA VAL A 15 1.22 -2.27 -4.38
C VAL A 15 2.74 -2.18 -4.24
N ASP A 16 3.33 -2.75 -3.18
CA ASP A 16 4.78 -2.72 -2.91
C ASP A 16 5.27 -4.03 -2.27
N ALA A 17 5.38 -5.09 -3.08
CA ALA A 17 5.84 -6.40 -2.61
C ALA A 17 7.26 -6.35 -2.02
N GLY A 18 8.16 -5.56 -2.64
CA GLY A 18 9.54 -5.43 -2.19
C GLY A 18 9.64 -4.68 -0.85
N GLY A 19 8.84 -3.63 -0.70
CA GLY A 19 8.69 -2.88 0.55
C GLY A 19 8.25 -3.77 1.69
N ASP A 20 7.16 -4.52 1.52
CA ASP A 20 6.58 -5.33 2.60
C ASP A 20 7.48 -6.49 3.07
N GLY A 21 8.34 -7.04 2.19
CA GLY A 21 9.29 -8.10 2.57
C GLY A 21 10.56 -7.59 3.27
N ARG A 22 10.95 -6.34 3.03
CA ARG A 22 12.24 -5.80 3.47
C ARG A 22 12.39 -5.63 4.98
N PRO A 23 11.38 -5.14 5.74
CA PRO A 23 11.43 -5.14 7.20
C PRO A 23 11.63 -6.55 7.75
N TRP A 24 11.08 -7.57 7.06
CA TRP A 24 11.23 -8.96 7.47
C TRP A 24 12.69 -9.42 7.43
N ASP A 25 13.35 -9.22 6.31
CA ASP A 25 14.76 -9.60 6.18
C ASP A 25 15.66 -8.82 7.14
N LEU A 26 15.41 -7.52 7.33
CA LEU A 26 16.16 -6.67 8.27
C LEU A 26 16.00 -7.13 9.72
N ALA A 27 14.78 -7.42 10.15
CA ALA A 27 14.50 -7.91 11.49
C ALA A 27 15.10 -9.31 11.73
N ARG A 28 15.08 -10.21 10.73
CA ARG A 28 15.78 -11.52 10.81
C ARG A 28 17.29 -11.37 10.95
N ALA A 29 17.87 -10.32 10.37
CA ALA A 29 19.28 -9.96 10.53
C ALA A 29 19.58 -9.17 11.82
N GLY A 30 18.58 -8.95 12.70
CA GLY A 30 18.73 -8.17 13.94
C GLY A 30 18.85 -6.66 13.74
N ARG A 31 18.65 -6.16 12.52
CA ARG A 31 18.76 -4.73 12.15
C ARG A 31 17.46 -3.98 12.45
N TRP A 32 17.11 -3.89 13.73
CA TRP A 32 15.81 -3.39 14.18
C TRP A 32 15.56 -1.91 13.85
N ASP A 33 16.58 -1.06 13.90
CA ASP A 33 16.42 0.36 13.55
C ASP A 33 16.16 0.55 12.05
N ASP A 34 16.84 -0.22 11.21
CA ASP A 34 16.59 -0.19 9.76
C ASP A 34 15.21 -0.77 9.41
N ALA A 35 14.81 -1.86 10.08
CA ALA A 35 13.48 -2.44 9.93
C ALA A 35 12.38 -1.43 10.30
N ARG A 36 12.60 -0.64 11.37
CA ARG A 36 11.68 0.44 11.77
C ARG A 36 11.61 1.53 10.70
N VAL A 37 12.74 2.00 10.17
CA VAL A 37 12.75 3.02 9.11
C VAL A 37 11.98 2.53 7.87
N GLU A 38 12.15 1.27 7.48
CA GLU A 38 11.39 0.70 6.37
C GLU A 38 9.90 0.57 6.70
N GLN A 39 9.56 0.15 7.92
CA GLN A 39 8.17 0.09 8.38
C GLN A 39 7.50 1.48 8.41
N ASP A 40 8.22 2.52 8.79
CA ASP A 40 7.74 3.91 8.78
C ASP A 40 7.45 4.37 7.34
N ARG A 41 8.29 3.99 6.36
CA ARG A 41 8.02 4.24 4.93
C ARG A 41 6.77 3.51 4.44
N ILE A 42 6.60 2.24 4.83
CA ILE A 42 5.42 1.43 4.49
C ILE A 42 4.17 2.03 5.12
N ALA A 43 4.23 2.48 6.37
CA ALA A 43 3.11 3.15 7.05
C ALA A 43 2.73 4.45 6.32
N ALA A 44 3.70 5.25 5.89
CA ALA A 44 3.45 6.45 5.10
C ALA A 44 2.79 6.13 3.74
N LEU A 45 3.19 5.04 3.07
CA LEU A 45 2.49 4.56 1.87
C LEU A 45 1.08 4.07 2.20
N PHE A 46 0.88 3.40 3.34
CA PHE A 46 -0.41 2.84 3.73
C PHE A 46 -1.50 3.90 3.92
N GLU A 47 -1.14 5.16 4.14
CA GLU A 47 -2.07 6.30 4.19
C GLU A 47 -3.01 6.39 2.98
N ILE A 48 -2.68 5.78 1.84
CA ILE A 48 -3.59 5.65 0.69
C ILE A 48 -4.98 5.11 1.06
N VAL A 49 -5.10 4.24 2.06
CA VAL A 49 -6.39 3.62 2.43
C VAL A 49 -7.34 4.56 3.16
N PHE A 50 -6.83 5.68 3.70
CA PHE A 50 -7.62 6.66 4.46
C PHE A 50 -8.13 7.82 3.61
N GLN A 51 -7.82 7.85 2.30
CA GLN A 51 -8.18 8.96 1.43
C GLN A 51 -9.67 8.96 1.02
N ALA A 52 -10.37 7.84 1.17
CA ALA A 52 -11.79 7.72 0.84
C ALA A 52 -12.67 7.79 2.10
N HIS A 53 -13.65 8.69 2.10
CA HIS A 53 -14.61 8.85 3.21
C HIS A 53 -16.00 8.34 2.83
N GLY A 54 -16.81 7.96 3.83
CA GLY A 54 -18.18 7.48 3.61
C GLY A 54 -18.25 6.14 2.86
N ARG A 55 -17.18 5.34 2.91
CA ARG A 55 -17.07 4.00 2.31
C ARG A 55 -16.80 2.98 3.41
N SER A 56 -17.14 1.71 3.17
CA SER A 56 -16.67 0.62 4.04
C SER A 56 -15.14 0.49 3.96
N GLY A 57 -14.52 -0.09 4.98
CA GLY A 57 -13.06 -0.28 5.03
C GLY A 57 -12.53 -1.03 3.80
N ASP A 58 -13.20 -2.10 3.37
CA ASP A 58 -12.81 -2.86 2.19
C ASP A 58 -13.00 -2.09 0.87
N ALA A 59 -13.99 -1.21 0.80
CA ALA A 59 -14.22 -0.36 -0.36
C ALA A 59 -13.11 0.70 -0.48
N ALA A 60 -12.74 1.33 0.64
CA ALA A 60 -11.66 2.31 0.70
C ALA A 60 -10.29 1.65 0.47
N GLY A 61 -9.92 0.65 1.28
CA GLY A 61 -8.58 0.06 1.28
C GLY A 61 -8.24 -0.66 -0.01
N VAL A 62 -9.03 -1.66 -0.41
CA VAL A 62 -8.77 -2.38 -1.67
C VAL A 62 -8.97 -1.44 -2.88
N GLY A 63 -9.77 -0.38 -2.75
CA GLY A 63 -9.98 0.62 -3.80
C GLY A 63 -8.70 1.41 -4.03
N ALA A 64 -8.10 1.90 -2.95
CA ALA A 64 -6.83 2.61 -2.97
C ALA A 64 -5.69 1.73 -3.52
N PHE A 65 -5.62 0.46 -3.13
CA PHE A 65 -4.62 -0.47 -3.69
C PHE A 65 -4.76 -0.62 -5.20
N LYS A 66 -5.98 -0.77 -5.70
CA LYS A 66 -6.24 -0.87 -7.14
C LYS A 66 -5.92 0.40 -7.89
N VAL A 67 -6.21 1.58 -7.33
CA VAL A 67 -5.78 2.85 -7.91
C VAL A 67 -4.26 2.94 -7.96
N ALA A 68 -3.56 2.67 -6.85
CA ALA A 68 -2.10 2.70 -6.81
C ALA A 68 -1.48 1.73 -7.83
N ALA A 69 -1.96 0.49 -7.88
CA ALA A 69 -1.51 -0.52 -8.84
C ALA A 69 -1.76 -0.11 -10.30
N GLN A 70 -2.90 0.52 -10.59
CA GLN A 70 -3.20 1.06 -11.91
C GLN A 70 -2.22 2.19 -12.28
N ARG A 71 -1.96 3.13 -11.37
CA ARG A 71 -1.02 4.25 -11.62
C ARG A 71 0.43 3.79 -11.81
N GLN A 72 0.81 2.69 -11.18
CA GLN A 72 2.09 2.02 -11.42
C GLN A 72 2.17 1.28 -12.76
N GLY A 73 1.01 1.02 -13.40
CA GLY A 73 0.92 0.18 -14.59
C GLY A 73 1.01 -1.32 -14.30
N LEU A 74 0.70 -1.76 -13.07
CA LEU A 74 0.65 -3.18 -12.70
C LEU A 74 -0.62 -3.87 -13.18
N ILE A 75 -1.71 -3.10 -13.29
CA ILE A 75 -3.02 -3.55 -13.80
C ILE A 75 -3.62 -2.46 -14.70
N ASP A 76 -4.47 -2.85 -15.65
CA ASP A 76 -5.05 -1.90 -16.62
C ASP A 76 -6.10 -0.97 -15.99
N THR A 77 -6.90 -1.49 -15.05
CA THR A 77 -8.02 -0.73 -14.45
C THR A 77 -8.13 -0.90 -12.95
N ALA A 78 -8.57 0.16 -12.26
CA ALA A 78 -8.92 0.10 -10.84
C ALA A 78 -10.36 -0.41 -10.59
N THR A 79 -10.97 -1.08 -11.57
CA THR A 79 -12.37 -1.54 -11.52
C THR A 79 -12.64 -2.43 -10.31
N ARG A 80 -13.83 -2.24 -9.73
CA ARG A 80 -14.31 -2.92 -8.53
C ARG A 80 -15.43 -3.89 -8.87
N ALA A 81 -15.59 -4.92 -8.03
CA ALA A 81 -16.72 -5.83 -8.15
C ALA A 81 -18.03 -5.08 -7.85
N PHE A 82 -19.05 -5.29 -8.67
CA PHE A 82 -20.39 -4.76 -8.41
C PHE A 82 -20.87 -5.21 -7.02
N PRO A 83 -21.49 -4.34 -6.21
CA PRO A 83 -21.95 -2.97 -6.52
C PRO A 83 -20.97 -1.85 -6.11
N VAL A 84 -19.71 -2.17 -5.80
CA VAL A 84 -18.75 -1.19 -5.28
C VAL A 84 -18.26 -0.28 -6.40
N ALA A 85 -18.44 1.03 -6.25
CA ALA A 85 -17.89 2.01 -7.18
C ALA A 85 -16.36 2.10 -7.07
N ALA A 86 -15.69 2.40 -8.19
CA ALA A 86 -14.26 2.71 -8.18
C ALA A 86 -14.00 4.02 -7.42
N LEU A 87 -12.77 4.19 -6.93
CA LEU A 87 -12.31 5.48 -6.40
C LEU A 87 -11.80 6.32 -7.58
N ASP A 88 -12.26 7.55 -7.68
CA ASP A 88 -11.97 8.49 -8.76
C ASP A 88 -11.73 9.91 -8.22
N GLY A 89 -11.58 10.88 -9.14
CA GLY A 89 -11.41 12.30 -8.82
C GLY A 89 -10.28 12.58 -7.83
N ASP A 90 -10.57 13.45 -6.86
CA ASP A 90 -9.60 13.92 -5.86
C ASP A 90 -9.03 12.78 -5.00
N VAL A 91 -9.84 11.75 -4.71
CA VAL A 91 -9.39 10.59 -3.93
C VAL A 91 -8.31 9.83 -4.70
N ALA A 92 -8.55 9.57 -5.99
CA ALA A 92 -7.58 8.89 -6.83
C ALA A 92 -6.29 9.72 -7.03
N ALA A 93 -6.42 11.05 -7.11
CA ALA A 93 -5.26 11.95 -7.19
C ALA A 93 -4.42 11.91 -5.92
N ARG A 94 -5.03 11.92 -4.73
CA ARG A 94 -4.30 11.77 -3.45
C ARG A 94 -3.59 10.43 -3.31
N VAL A 95 -4.25 9.33 -3.73
CA VAL A 95 -3.61 8.02 -3.74
C VAL A 95 -2.38 8.02 -4.67
N GLU A 96 -2.48 8.65 -5.84
CA GLU A 96 -1.35 8.79 -6.76
C GLU A 96 -0.20 9.59 -6.14
N GLU A 97 -0.48 10.71 -5.49
CA GLU A 97 0.53 11.55 -4.83
C GLU A 97 1.31 10.77 -3.74
N ILE A 98 0.62 10.03 -2.88
CA ILE A 98 1.24 9.21 -1.83
C ILE A 98 2.08 8.10 -2.47
N THR A 99 1.56 7.43 -3.50
CA THR A 99 2.27 6.38 -4.24
C THR A 99 3.54 6.93 -4.93
N ARG A 100 3.47 8.16 -5.45
CA ARG A 100 4.61 8.89 -6.02
C ARG A 100 5.66 9.23 -4.96
N ALA A 101 5.22 9.70 -3.79
CA ALA A 101 6.11 10.01 -2.66
C ALA A 101 6.86 8.75 -2.17
N ALA A 102 6.21 7.58 -2.24
CA ALA A 102 6.82 6.29 -1.98
C ALA A 102 7.77 5.81 -3.10
N ARG A 103 7.94 6.57 -4.19
CA ARG A 103 8.80 6.29 -5.35
C ARG A 103 8.41 5.03 -6.13
N LEU A 104 7.12 4.72 -6.18
CA LEU A 104 6.60 3.56 -6.90
C LEU A 104 6.11 3.88 -8.30
N LEU A 105 5.92 5.16 -8.64
CA LEU A 105 5.52 5.58 -9.98
C LEU A 105 6.75 5.81 -10.86
N ARG A 106 6.66 5.45 -12.14
CA ARG A 106 7.69 5.76 -13.14
C ARG A 106 7.75 7.28 -13.37
N ALA A 107 8.95 7.76 -13.68
CA ALA A 107 9.22 9.17 -14.04
C ALA A 107 8.63 9.52 -15.41
#